data_AF-A0A7W7DW96-F1
#
_entry.id   AF-A0A7W7DW96-F1
#
_cell.length_a   1.000
_cell.length_b   1.000
_cell.length_c   1.000
_cell.angle_alpha   90.00
_cell.angle_beta   90.00
_cell.angle_gamma   90.00
#
_symmetry.space_group_name_H-M   'P 1'
#
loop_
_entity.id
_entity.type
_entity.pdbx_description
1 polymer ?
#
loop_
_entity_poly.entity_id
_entity_poly.type
_entity_poly.pdbx_seq_one_letter_code
_entity_poly.pdbx_strand_id
1 'polypeptide(L)'
;MPVGTLKEESAMASAEPDLDRTVSAEDLDTLSLQLGRPVRDVVEIDARCVCGNPLVATTAPRLSTGIPFPTTFYLTHPALTAAVSRLEADGEMARMNERLGQDDQLAQAHRRAHEAYIAERDRVGREAGVAEVPEIDHVSAGGMPERVKCLHALVGHALAAGPGVNPLGDEALEAVRPWWSPETCACAGAWDAEAAVPTKDLSRHVKHLKKVAALQRVTVAGVDCGTNSIRLLIARPEGTEQAAARAAADPDTPLPGEGDIALDTTGAPVDVVRQMRVVRLGQGVDATGAFAGEALERTFGAVEEYARLIQRHHAGRVRFVATSASRDVSNRDEFLDGVEARLGVRPEIISGGEEARLSFSGAVSVLDALDEGAGPAPAAEDRVLVVDLGGGSTEFVLGTAAGQVIDAVSMDMGCVRFTERFLRTDPPTAQERDQAAAAVDAVLDEVAERLDLGSVRALIGVAGTVTTVTAAALGLEEYDSEKIHAAVLPSQTVHATAQRLVSATREDRAALGYMHPGRVDVIGAGSLIWSRIVDRLERTAGLTHTITSERDILDGIVRSVA
;
A
#
# COMPACT_ATOMS: atom_id res chain seq x y z
N MET A 1 -53.18 -0.09 -71.11
CA MET A 1 -52.40 1.03 -71.65
C MET A 1 -52.07 1.94 -70.47
N PRO A 2 -50.86 1.82 -69.90
CA PRO A 2 -50.46 2.47 -68.66
C PRO A 2 -49.90 3.87 -68.93
N VAL A 3 -50.09 4.81 -68.01
CA VAL A 3 -49.41 6.12 -68.05
C VAL A 3 -48.23 6.06 -67.08
N GLY A 4 -47.05 6.29 -67.66
CA GLY A 4 -45.74 6.02 -67.09
C GLY A 4 -45.36 6.86 -65.88
N THR A 5 -44.65 6.18 -64.99
CA THR A 5 -43.59 6.70 -64.15
C THR A 5 -42.53 7.44 -64.99
N LEU A 6 -42.15 8.65 -64.59
CA LEU A 6 -40.89 9.27 -64.99
C LEU A 6 -40.03 9.45 -63.75
N LYS A 7 -38.95 8.68 -63.73
CA LYS A 7 -37.71 8.96 -63.02
C LYS A 7 -37.10 10.22 -63.64
N GLU A 8 -36.69 11.17 -62.82
CA GLU A 8 -35.52 11.99 -63.12
C GLU A 8 -34.60 11.98 -61.91
N GLU A 9 -33.45 11.35 -62.14
CA GLU A 9 -32.28 11.33 -61.29
C GLU A 9 -31.70 12.75 -61.18
N SER A 10 -31.34 13.18 -59.98
CA SER A 10 -30.31 14.20 -59.80
C SER A 10 -29.31 13.69 -58.79
N ALA A 11 -28.35 12.93 -59.30
CA ALA A 11 -27.12 12.62 -58.61
C ALA A 11 -26.32 13.91 -58.40
N MET A 12 -26.20 14.33 -57.14
CA MET A 12 -25.06 15.14 -56.68
C MET A 12 -24.34 14.32 -55.62
N ALA A 13 -23.59 13.32 -56.08
CA ALA A 13 -22.46 12.81 -55.34
C ALA A 13 -21.39 13.90 -55.36
N SER A 14 -21.28 14.67 -54.27
CA SER A 14 -20.10 15.47 -54.02
C SER A 14 -18.95 14.52 -53.77
N ALA A 15 -17.96 14.51 -54.66
CA ALA A 15 -16.72 13.78 -54.50
C ALA A 15 -15.98 14.29 -53.27
N GLU A 16 -16.06 13.55 -52.16
CA GLU A 16 -15.09 13.67 -51.07
C GLU A 16 -13.78 13.06 -51.59
N PRO A 17 -12.63 13.75 -51.43
CA PRO A 17 -11.35 13.13 -51.76
C PRO A 17 -11.16 11.93 -50.82
N ASP A 18 -10.94 10.76 -51.40
CA ASP A 18 -10.53 9.55 -50.71
C ASP A 18 -9.16 9.84 -50.05
N LEU A 19 -9.20 10.37 -48.83
CA LEU A 19 -8.01 10.64 -48.04
C LEU A 19 -7.44 9.29 -47.62
N ASP A 20 -6.25 8.97 -48.12
CA ASP A 20 -5.52 7.78 -47.70
C ASP A 20 -5.20 7.87 -46.19
N ARG A 21 -6.02 7.16 -45.40
CA ARG A 21 -5.90 7.05 -43.94
C ARG A 21 -4.89 5.99 -43.49
N THR A 22 -4.25 5.29 -44.45
CA THR A 22 -3.27 4.26 -44.11
C THR A 22 -2.06 4.86 -43.40
N VAL A 23 -1.51 4.05 -42.49
CA VAL A 23 -0.36 4.42 -41.67
C VAL A 23 0.90 3.83 -42.30
N SER A 24 1.83 4.69 -42.71
CA SER A 24 3.16 4.27 -43.16
C SER A 24 4.17 4.27 -42.00
N ALA A 25 5.32 3.61 -42.19
CA ALA A 25 6.42 3.69 -41.22
C ALA A 25 6.95 5.13 -41.06
N GLU A 26 7.00 5.88 -42.17
CA GLU A 26 7.39 7.30 -42.18
C GLU A 26 6.42 8.18 -41.38
N ASP A 27 5.11 7.86 -41.41
CA ASP A 27 4.12 8.52 -40.57
C ASP A 27 4.40 8.28 -39.08
N LEU A 28 4.70 7.04 -38.68
CA LEU A 28 5.00 6.70 -37.29
C LEU A 28 6.27 7.39 -36.79
N ASP A 29 7.32 7.45 -37.61
CA ASP A 29 8.56 8.15 -37.30
C ASP A 29 8.32 9.65 -37.16
N THR A 30 7.58 10.24 -38.11
CA THR A 30 7.22 11.66 -38.09
C THR A 30 6.38 12.01 -36.87
N LEU A 31 5.35 11.22 -36.55
CA LEU A 31 4.54 11.40 -35.35
C LEU A 31 5.40 11.32 -34.09
N SER A 32 6.36 10.39 -34.05
CA SER A 32 7.23 10.24 -32.89
C SER A 32 8.17 11.45 -32.70
N LEU A 33 8.66 12.02 -33.79
CA LEU A 33 9.46 13.26 -33.78
C LEU A 33 8.61 14.48 -33.39
N GLN A 34 7.40 14.61 -33.95
CA GLN A 34 6.45 15.66 -33.60
C GLN A 34 6.08 15.65 -32.11
N LEU A 35 5.92 14.45 -31.53
CA LEU A 35 5.57 14.26 -30.12
C LEU A 35 6.77 14.28 -29.17
N GLY A 36 8.00 14.15 -29.69
CA GLY A 36 9.22 13.98 -28.89
C GLY A 36 9.26 12.67 -28.08
N ARG A 37 8.49 11.66 -28.49
CA ARG A 37 8.39 10.33 -27.86
C ARG A 37 7.85 9.32 -28.88
N PRO A 38 8.03 8.00 -28.69
CA PRO A 38 7.39 7.01 -29.56
C PRO A 38 5.88 7.24 -29.62
N VAL A 39 5.34 7.27 -30.83
CA VAL A 39 3.90 7.23 -31.03
C VAL A 39 3.37 5.84 -30.64
N ARG A 40 2.10 5.76 -30.23
CA ARG A 40 1.53 4.57 -29.59
C ARG A 40 0.29 4.13 -30.34
N ASP A 41 0.27 2.84 -30.72
CA ASP A 41 -0.91 2.12 -31.21
C ASP A 41 -1.79 2.91 -32.20
N VAL A 42 -1.15 3.58 -33.16
CA VAL A 42 -1.81 4.36 -34.22
C VAL A 42 -2.44 3.40 -35.22
N VAL A 43 -3.72 3.62 -35.48
CA VAL A 43 -4.54 2.82 -36.39
C VAL A 43 -4.69 3.52 -37.74
N GLU A 44 -4.88 4.85 -37.73
CA GLU A 44 -5.15 5.68 -38.92
C GLU A 44 -4.51 7.06 -38.82
N ILE A 45 -4.29 7.71 -39.97
CA ILE A 45 -3.97 9.14 -40.07
C ILE A 45 -5.18 9.88 -40.64
N ASP A 46 -5.99 10.47 -39.76
CA ASP A 46 -7.25 11.10 -40.16
C ASP A 46 -7.10 12.50 -40.75
N ALA A 47 -6.00 13.19 -40.46
CA ALA A 47 -5.72 14.51 -41.03
C ALA A 47 -4.25 14.69 -41.34
N ARG A 48 -3.97 15.26 -42.52
CA ARG A 48 -2.62 15.53 -43.04
C ARG A 48 -2.46 17.00 -43.39
N CYS A 49 -1.23 17.49 -43.27
CA CYS A 49 -0.81 18.79 -43.76
C CYS A 49 -0.78 18.76 -45.29
N VAL A 50 -0.80 19.93 -45.95
CA VAL A 50 -0.70 20.03 -47.43
C VAL A 50 0.57 19.40 -48.01
N CYS A 51 1.60 19.17 -47.19
CA CYS A 51 2.83 18.45 -47.59
C CYS A 51 2.78 16.93 -47.33
N GLY A 52 1.67 16.39 -46.83
CA GLY A 52 1.47 14.96 -46.54
C GLY A 52 1.75 14.54 -45.09
N ASN A 53 2.53 15.34 -44.34
CA ASN A 53 2.85 15.02 -42.94
C ASN A 53 1.61 14.95 -42.04
N PRO A 54 1.56 14.04 -41.05
CA PRO A 54 0.40 13.85 -40.20
C PRO A 54 0.12 15.07 -39.30
N LEU A 55 -1.16 15.41 -39.16
CA LEU A 55 -1.68 16.41 -38.22
C LEU A 55 -2.37 15.75 -37.02
N VAL A 56 -3.15 14.69 -37.31
CA VAL A 56 -3.95 13.95 -36.32
C VAL A 56 -3.69 12.46 -36.51
N ALA A 57 -3.26 11.82 -35.42
CA ALA A 57 -3.13 10.37 -35.34
C ALA A 57 -4.33 9.79 -34.61
N THR A 58 -4.88 8.70 -35.15
CA THR A 58 -5.98 7.98 -34.53
C THR A 58 -5.46 6.77 -33.79
N THR A 59 -5.62 6.78 -32.47
CA THR A 59 -5.05 5.79 -31.55
C THR A 59 -6.12 4.80 -31.10
N ALA A 60 -5.74 3.53 -30.97
CA ALA A 60 -6.60 2.50 -30.41
C ALA A 60 -7.12 2.87 -29.00
N PRO A 61 -8.37 2.52 -28.65
CA PRO A 61 -8.97 2.85 -27.34
C PRO A 61 -8.31 2.13 -26.16
N ARG A 62 -7.49 1.11 -26.42
CA ARG A 62 -6.59 0.48 -25.46
C ARG A 62 -5.25 0.27 -26.14
N LEU A 63 -4.19 0.72 -25.48
CA LEU A 63 -2.82 0.52 -25.96
C LEU A 63 -2.45 -0.97 -25.87
N SER A 64 -1.46 -1.42 -26.65
CA SER A 64 -0.91 -2.78 -26.58
C SER A 64 -0.35 -3.13 -25.20
N THR A 65 -0.04 -2.13 -24.38
CA THR A 65 0.33 -2.25 -22.96
C THR A 65 -0.85 -2.57 -22.04
N GLY A 66 -2.07 -2.65 -22.56
CA GLY A 66 -3.32 -2.89 -21.82
C GLY A 66 -3.98 -1.62 -21.26
N ILE A 67 -3.37 -0.45 -21.47
CA ILE A 67 -3.78 0.82 -20.86
C ILE A 67 -4.95 1.45 -21.63
N PRO A 68 -6.08 1.81 -20.99
CA PRO A 68 -7.14 2.57 -21.63
C PRO A 68 -6.65 3.93 -22.14
N PHE A 69 -7.00 4.28 -23.38
CA PHE A 69 -6.59 5.53 -24.02
C PHE A 69 -7.82 6.32 -24.49
N PRO A 70 -8.33 7.27 -23.68
CA PRO A 70 -9.59 7.95 -23.98
C PRO A 70 -9.50 8.93 -25.18
N THR A 71 -8.30 9.35 -25.57
CA THR A 71 -8.08 10.30 -26.68
C THR A 71 -7.77 9.58 -27.99
N THR A 72 -8.80 9.21 -28.74
CA THR A 72 -8.74 8.61 -30.07
C THR A 72 -8.03 9.51 -31.07
N PHE A 73 -8.51 10.75 -31.26
CA PHE A 73 -7.92 11.71 -32.19
C PHE A 73 -6.86 12.57 -31.50
N TYR A 74 -5.60 12.26 -31.76
CA TYR A 74 -4.47 12.89 -31.11
C TYR A 74 -3.79 13.90 -32.04
N LEU A 75 -3.93 15.20 -31.73
CA LEU A 75 -3.31 16.29 -32.47
C LEU A 75 -1.79 16.32 -32.21
N THR A 76 -0.99 16.15 -33.26
CA THR A 76 0.46 15.95 -33.12
C THR A 76 1.31 17.09 -33.67
N HIS A 77 0.83 17.80 -34.69
CA HIS A 77 1.64 18.78 -35.41
C HIS A 77 2.08 19.98 -34.54
N PRO A 78 3.39 20.19 -34.29
CA PRO A 78 3.86 21.15 -33.27
C PRO A 78 3.39 22.59 -33.49
N ALA A 79 3.37 23.09 -34.73
CA ALA A 79 2.90 24.45 -35.02
C ALA A 79 1.40 24.65 -34.69
N LEU A 80 0.56 23.64 -34.98
CA LEU A 80 -0.86 23.69 -34.71
C LEU A 80 -1.13 23.50 -33.21
N THR A 81 -0.45 22.55 -32.58
CA THR A 81 -0.48 22.38 -31.12
C THR A 81 -0.09 23.67 -30.39
N ALA A 82 0.94 24.38 -30.85
CA ALA A 82 1.34 25.67 -30.30
C ALA A 82 0.27 26.76 -30.51
N ALA A 83 -0.37 26.81 -31.68
CA ALA A 83 -1.46 27.75 -31.94
C ALA A 83 -2.68 27.49 -31.02
N VAL A 84 -3.07 26.23 -30.85
CA VAL A 84 -4.15 25.83 -29.94
C VAL A 84 -3.78 26.15 -28.48
N SER A 85 -2.54 25.90 -28.06
CA SER A 85 -2.08 26.24 -26.70
C SER A 85 -2.14 27.75 -26.41
N ARG A 86 -1.91 28.61 -27.42
CA ARG A 86 -2.10 30.07 -27.28
C ARG A 86 -3.57 30.39 -27.03
N LEU A 87 -4.48 29.79 -27.80
CA LEU A 87 -5.91 29.97 -27.64
C LEU A 87 -6.41 29.51 -26.25
N GLU A 88 -5.88 28.38 -25.75
CA GLU A 88 -6.17 27.91 -24.38
C GLU A 88 -5.68 28.92 -23.32
N ALA A 89 -4.48 29.47 -23.48
CA ALA A 89 -3.91 30.46 -22.56
C ALA A 89 -4.68 31.80 -22.57
N ASP A 90 -5.28 32.16 -23.70
CA ASP A 90 -6.10 33.37 -23.86
C ASP A 90 -7.51 33.24 -23.25
N GLY A 91 -7.80 32.08 -22.63
CA GLY A 91 -9.04 31.84 -21.87
C GLY A 91 -10.23 31.39 -22.71
N GLU A 92 -10.01 30.96 -23.95
CA GLU A 92 -11.10 30.60 -24.86
C GLU A 92 -11.96 29.44 -24.34
N MET A 93 -11.34 28.45 -23.68
CA MET A 93 -12.08 27.35 -23.06
C MET A 93 -13.09 27.83 -22.02
N ALA A 94 -12.77 28.88 -21.24
CA ALA A 94 -13.68 29.42 -20.26
C ALA A 94 -14.91 30.06 -20.93
N ARG A 95 -14.70 30.78 -22.04
CA ARG A 95 -15.79 31.38 -22.83
C ARG A 95 -16.67 30.32 -23.49
N MET A 96 -16.07 29.28 -24.06
CA MET A 96 -16.82 28.15 -24.63
C MET A 96 -17.66 27.44 -23.57
N ASN A 97 -17.10 27.22 -22.36
CA ASN A 97 -17.83 26.62 -21.25
C ASN A 97 -19.00 27.49 -20.76
N GLU A 98 -18.80 28.80 -20.67
CA GLU A 98 -19.89 29.73 -20.33
C GLU A 98 -21.02 29.65 -21.35
N ARG A 99 -20.69 29.66 -22.65
CA ARG A 99 -21.67 29.50 -23.73
C ARG A 99 -22.39 28.15 -23.69
N LEU A 100 -21.67 27.05 -23.43
CA LEU A 100 -22.27 25.72 -23.26
C LEU A 100 -23.33 25.68 -22.14
N GLY A 101 -23.15 26.47 -21.09
CA GLY A 101 -24.14 26.59 -20.01
C GLY A 101 -25.35 27.48 -20.32
N GLN A 102 -25.29 28.29 -21.39
CA GLN A 102 -26.29 29.30 -21.72
C GLN A 102 -27.07 29.00 -23.03
N ASP A 103 -26.47 28.24 -23.95
CA ASP A 103 -27.02 27.92 -25.27
C ASP A 103 -27.37 26.43 -25.38
N ASP A 104 -28.66 26.12 -25.30
CA ASP A 104 -29.18 24.76 -25.40
C ASP A 104 -28.91 24.10 -26.77
N GLN A 105 -28.87 24.89 -27.85
CA GLN A 105 -28.60 24.35 -29.19
C GLN A 105 -27.14 23.94 -29.32
N LEU A 106 -26.23 24.78 -28.82
CA LEU A 106 -24.80 24.48 -28.76
C LEU A 106 -24.52 23.26 -27.86
N ALA A 107 -25.15 23.19 -26.68
CA ALA A 107 -25.01 22.04 -25.79
C ALA A 107 -25.52 20.74 -26.41
N GLN A 108 -26.63 20.78 -27.17
CA GLN A 108 -27.11 19.62 -27.93
C GLN A 108 -26.16 19.24 -29.07
N ALA A 109 -25.58 20.22 -29.79
CA ALA A 109 -24.59 19.95 -30.82
C ALA A 109 -23.32 19.33 -30.24
N HIS A 110 -22.87 19.79 -29.06
CA HIS A 110 -21.72 19.23 -28.36
C HIS A 110 -21.98 17.79 -27.86
N ARG A 111 -23.20 17.49 -27.41
CA ARG A 111 -23.63 16.11 -27.11
C ARG A 111 -23.60 15.20 -28.34
N ARG A 112 -24.07 15.67 -29.50
CA ARG A 112 -23.96 14.89 -30.75
C ARG A 112 -22.51 14.66 -31.15
N ALA A 113 -21.62 15.64 -30.95
CA ALA A 113 -20.20 15.47 -31.19
C ALA A 113 -19.59 14.40 -30.26
N HIS A 114 -20.01 14.36 -28.99
CA HIS A 114 -19.62 13.31 -28.05
C HIS A 114 -20.08 11.92 -28.50
N GLU A 115 -21.33 11.77 -28.92
CA GLU A 115 -21.88 10.49 -29.41
C GLU A 115 -21.16 10.02 -30.68
N ALA A 116 -20.90 10.93 -31.63
CA ALA A 116 -20.14 10.65 -32.83
C ALA A 116 -18.70 10.20 -32.52
N TYR A 117 -18.06 10.85 -31.54
CA TYR A 117 -16.73 10.47 -31.08
C TYR A 117 -16.69 9.05 -30.52
N ILE A 118 -17.66 8.68 -29.67
CA ILE A 118 -17.72 7.33 -29.08
C ILE A 118 -17.93 6.29 -30.18
N ALA A 119 -18.88 6.52 -31.08
CA ALA A 119 -19.17 5.60 -32.18
C ALA A 119 -17.93 5.34 -33.05
N GLU A 120 -17.15 6.39 -33.32
CA GLU A 120 -15.94 6.30 -34.12
C GLU A 120 -14.80 5.62 -33.36
N ARG A 121 -14.62 5.91 -32.08
CA ARG A 121 -13.68 5.17 -31.22
C ARG A 121 -13.98 3.67 -31.20
N ASP A 122 -15.26 3.30 -31.13
CA ASP A 122 -15.65 1.89 -31.11
C ASP A 122 -15.39 1.22 -32.47
N ARG A 123 -15.51 1.96 -33.58
CA ARG A 123 -15.06 1.50 -34.91
C ARG A 123 -13.57 1.23 -34.91
N VAL A 124 -12.76 2.21 -34.50
CA VAL A 124 -11.30 2.10 -34.40
C VAL A 124 -10.89 0.93 -33.51
N GLY A 125 -11.57 0.73 -32.38
CA GLY A 125 -11.34 -0.41 -31.49
C GLY A 125 -11.55 -1.76 -32.16
N ARG A 126 -12.65 -1.92 -32.92
CA ARG A 126 -12.93 -3.15 -33.67
C ARG A 126 -11.87 -3.43 -34.73
N GLU A 127 -11.44 -2.40 -35.46
CA GLU A 127 -10.42 -2.55 -36.51
C GLU A 127 -9.04 -2.86 -35.95
N ALA A 128 -8.70 -2.28 -34.80
CA ALA A 128 -7.48 -2.60 -34.06
C ALA A 128 -7.52 -3.96 -33.33
N GLY A 129 -8.65 -4.69 -33.37
CA GLY A 129 -8.82 -5.96 -32.65
C GLY A 129 -8.84 -5.82 -31.12
N VAL A 130 -9.21 -4.64 -30.62
CA VAL A 130 -9.27 -4.32 -29.19
C VAL A 130 -10.63 -4.72 -28.63
N ALA A 131 -10.64 -5.48 -27.54
CA ALA A 131 -11.86 -5.80 -26.79
C ALA A 131 -12.49 -4.53 -26.18
N GLU A 132 -13.75 -4.61 -25.77
CA GLU A 132 -14.44 -3.50 -25.11
C GLU A 132 -13.59 -2.90 -23.97
N VAL A 133 -13.67 -1.57 -23.80
CA VAL A 133 -12.89 -0.80 -22.82
C VAL A 133 -13.85 -0.11 -21.84
N PRO A 134 -14.43 -0.87 -20.87
CA PRO A 134 -15.43 -0.33 -19.94
C PRO A 134 -14.97 0.90 -19.17
N GLU A 135 -13.65 1.05 -18.94
CA GLU A 135 -13.05 2.17 -18.23
C GLU A 135 -13.29 3.53 -18.89
N ILE A 136 -13.59 3.55 -20.20
CA ILE A 136 -13.78 4.78 -20.98
C ILE A 136 -15.07 4.80 -21.81
N ASP A 137 -15.99 3.83 -21.63
CA ASP A 137 -17.18 3.64 -22.47
C ASP A 137 -17.99 4.94 -22.63
N HIS A 138 -18.21 5.68 -21.54
CA HIS A 138 -18.95 6.96 -21.55
C HIS A 138 -18.06 8.21 -21.59
N VAL A 139 -16.75 8.05 -21.83
CA VAL A 139 -15.78 9.15 -21.74
C VAL A 139 -15.26 9.49 -23.13
N SER A 140 -15.60 10.67 -23.64
CA SER A 140 -14.93 11.23 -24.83
C SER A 140 -13.77 12.17 -24.46
N ALA A 141 -12.91 12.50 -25.43
CA ALA A 141 -11.82 13.43 -25.20
C ALA A 141 -12.29 14.88 -25.09
N GLY A 142 -11.43 15.78 -24.62
CA GLY A 142 -11.77 17.22 -24.56
C GLY A 142 -12.83 17.61 -23.52
N GLY A 143 -13.38 16.67 -22.74
CA GLY A 143 -14.33 16.96 -21.66
C GLY A 143 -15.80 16.91 -22.07
N MET A 144 -16.08 16.54 -23.32
CA MET A 144 -17.44 16.41 -23.82
C MET A 144 -18.17 15.26 -23.11
N PRO A 145 -19.50 15.36 -22.96
CA PRO A 145 -20.34 16.46 -23.48
C PRO A 145 -20.51 17.65 -22.54
N GLU A 146 -20.05 17.58 -21.29
CA GLU A 146 -20.42 18.56 -20.27
C GLU A 146 -19.61 19.86 -20.35
N ARG A 147 -18.36 19.78 -20.82
CA ARG A 147 -17.44 20.93 -20.81
C ARG A 147 -16.30 20.81 -21.81
N VAL A 148 -15.63 21.91 -22.08
CA VAL A 148 -14.34 21.96 -22.75
C VAL A 148 -13.22 21.96 -21.69
N LYS A 149 -12.46 20.86 -21.62
CA LYS A 149 -11.27 20.70 -20.77
C LYS A 149 -9.95 20.82 -21.54
N CYS A 150 -9.97 20.64 -22.86
CA CYS A 150 -8.79 20.66 -23.73
C CYS A 150 -9.21 20.89 -25.19
N LEU A 151 -8.71 21.96 -25.81
CA LEU A 151 -8.98 22.31 -27.20
C LEU A 151 -8.21 21.43 -28.19
N HIS A 152 -7.02 20.93 -27.84
CA HIS A 152 -6.27 20.04 -28.74
C HIS A 152 -7.07 18.80 -29.13
N ALA A 153 -7.83 18.24 -28.18
CA ALA A 153 -8.70 17.10 -28.42
C ALA A 153 -9.91 17.45 -29.31
N LEU A 154 -10.50 18.64 -29.13
CA LEU A 154 -11.64 19.07 -29.96
C LEU A 154 -11.20 19.41 -31.38
N VAL A 155 -10.07 20.09 -31.54
CA VAL A 155 -9.45 20.39 -32.84
C VAL A 155 -9.04 19.11 -33.55
N GLY A 156 -8.42 18.16 -32.84
CA GLY A 156 -8.08 16.85 -33.40
C GLY A 156 -9.33 16.11 -33.91
N HIS A 157 -10.40 16.09 -33.12
CA HIS A 157 -11.67 15.48 -33.53
C HIS A 157 -12.32 16.22 -34.73
N ALA A 158 -12.31 17.55 -34.75
CA ALA A 158 -12.88 18.34 -35.84
C ALA A 158 -12.13 18.11 -37.17
N LEU A 159 -10.80 18.04 -37.12
CA LEU A 159 -10.00 17.71 -38.31
C LEU A 159 -10.26 16.29 -38.82
N ALA A 160 -10.48 15.32 -37.93
CA ALA A 160 -10.70 13.92 -38.30
C ALA A 160 -12.12 13.65 -38.81
N ALA A 161 -13.12 14.19 -38.13
CA ALA A 161 -14.53 13.96 -38.45
C ALA A 161 -15.05 14.89 -39.56
N GLY A 162 -14.37 16.01 -39.79
CA GLY A 162 -14.73 17.02 -40.76
C GLY A 162 -15.66 18.12 -40.21
N PRO A 163 -15.87 19.19 -41.00
CA PRO A 163 -16.58 20.39 -40.56
C PRO A 163 -18.04 20.10 -40.15
N GLY A 164 -18.48 20.71 -39.06
CA GLY A 164 -19.86 20.64 -38.56
C GLY A 164 -20.14 19.48 -37.61
N VAL A 165 -19.21 18.53 -37.46
CA VAL A 165 -19.35 17.43 -36.49
C VAL A 165 -19.06 17.89 -35.07
N ASN A 166 -18.01 18.70 -34.88
CA ASN A 166 -17.62 19.22 -33.58
C ASN A 166 -17.57 20.76 -33.61
N PRO A 167 -18.68 21.45 -33.30
CA PRO A 167 -18.79 22.91 -33.50
C PRO A 167 -17.76 23.71 -32.73
N LEU A 168 -17.42 23.31 -31.49
CA LEU A 168 -16.40 24.00 -30.70
C LEU A 168 -14.98 23.69 -31.18
N GLY A 169 -14.76 22.52 -31.77
CA GLY A 169 -13.51 22.20 -32.47
C GLY A 169 -13.36 23.01 -33.75
N ASP A 170 -14.44 23.20 -34.52
CA ASP A 170 -14.47 24.04 -35.72
C ASP A 170 -14.22 25.52 -35.39
N GLU A 171 -14.87 26.04 -34.34
CA GLU A 171 -14.63 27.39 -33.84
C GLU A 171 -13.16 27.57 -33.42
N ALA A 172 -12.57 26.59 -32.73
CA ALA A 172 -11.16 26.64 -32.35
C ALA A 172 -10.23 26.59 -33.57
N LEU A 173 -10.54 25.79 -34.60
CA LEU A 173 -9.80 25.75 -35.87
C LEU A 173 -9.83 27.10 -36.60
N GLU A 174 -10.98 27.78 -36.60
CA GLU A 174 -11.08 29.10 -37.19
C GLU A 174 -10.30 30.14 -36.38
N ALA A 175 -10.38 30.08 -35.05
CA ALA A 175 -9.70 31.01 -34.15
C ALA A 175 -8.17 30.92 -34.23
N VAL A 176 -7.60 29.77 -34.61
CA VAL A 176 -6.14 29.62 -34.78
C VAL A 176 -5.60 30.11 -36.13
N ARG A 177 -6.46 30.51 -37.09
CA ARG A 177 -6.05 31.02 -38.42
C ARG A 177 -4.95 32.08 -38.42
N PRO A 178 -4.86 33.01 -37.45
CA PRO A 178 -3.75 33.97 -37.40
C PRO A 178 -2.37 33.35 -37.21
N TRP A 179 -2.28 32.13 -36.69
CA TRP A 179 -1.01 31.44 -36.39
C TRP A 179 -0.80 30.18 -37.24
N TRP A 180 -1.87 29.54 -37.71
CA TRP A 180 -1.80 28.31 -38.49
C TRP A 180 -2.99 28.20 -39.46
N SER A 181 -2.78 27.69 -40.66
CA SER A 181 -3.86 27.48 -41.64
C SER A 181 -3.74 26.09 -42.27
N PRO A 182 -4.86 25.39 -42.51
CA PRO A 182 -4.85 24.10 -43.21
C PRO A 182 -4.44 24.23 -44.68
N GLU A 183 -4.43 25.44 -45.24
CA GLU A 183 -4.11 25.71 -46.64
C GLU A 183 -2.60 25.94 -46.86
N THR A 184 -1.82 26.16 -45.80
CA THR A 184 -0.39 26.47 -45.87
C THR A 184 0.44 25.51 -45.03
N CYS A 185 1.52 24.98 -45.59
CA CYS A 185 2.42 24.09 -44.85
C CYS A 185 3.15 24.84 -43.73
N ALA A 186 3.14 24.27 -42.52
CA ALA A 186 3.86 24.76 -41.35
C ALA A 186 4.86 23.74 -40.78
N CYS A 187 5.27 22.73 -41.56
CA CYS A 187 6.13 21.65 -41.07
C CYS A 187 7.61 22.05 -40.97
N ALA A 188 8.08 22.96 -41.84
CA ALA A 188 9.48 23.36 -41.88
C ALA A 188 9.90 24.01 -40.55
N GLY A 189 10.86 23.40 -39.86
CA GLY A 189 11.35 23.85 -38.56
C GLY A 189 10.39 23.62 -37.38
N ALA A 190 9.25 22.94 -37.59
CA ALA A 190 8.32 22.61 -36.50
C ALA A 190 8.81 21.45 -35.62
N TRP A 191 9.63 20.55 -36.19
CA TRP A 191 10.40 19.52 -35.48
C TRP A 191 11.74 19.31 -36.21
N ASP A 192 12.68 18.62 -35.57
CA ASP A 192 13.93 18.19 -36.19
C ASP A 192 13.68 16.87 -36.94
N ALA A 193 13.61 16.94 -38.28
CA ALA A 193 13.36 15.76 -39.12
C ALA A 193 14.59 14.84 -39.23
N GLU A 194 15.79 15.32 -38.89
CA GLU A 194 17.04 14.56 -38.94
C GLU A 194 17.41 13.96 -37.58
N ALA A 195 16.65 14.28 -36.53
CA ALA A 195 16.85 13.71 -35.20
C ALA A 195 16.56 12.20 -35.21
N ALA A 196 17.26 11.46 -34.34
CA ALA A 196 16.95 10.06 -34.12
C ALA A 196 15.52 9.91 -33.60
N VAL A 197 14.74 9.03 -34.23
CA VAL A 197 13.36 8.73 -33.83
C VAL A 197 13.34 8.24 -32.38
N PRO A 198 12.56 8.85 -31.48
CA PRO A 198 12.47 8.40 -30.10
C PRO A 198 11.96 6.95 -30.03
N THR A 199 12.66 6.10 -29.29
CA THR A 199 12.30 4.66 -29.11
C THR A 199 11.79 4.31 -27.71
N LYS A 200 11.86 5.23 -26.74
CA LYS A 200 11.45 5.00 -25.35
C LYS A 200 10.30 5.92 -24.93
N ASP A 201 9.19 5.35 -24.44
CA ASP A 201 8.09 6.15 -23.86
C ASP A 201 8.42 6.57 -22.43
N LEU A 202 8.72 7.85 -22.24
CA LEU A 202 9.00 8.47 -20.94
C LEU A 202 7.77 9.21 -20.37
N SER A 203 6.57 8.88 -20.85
CA SER A 203 5.33 9.50 -20.37
C SER A 203 5.14 9.28 -18.87
N ARG A 204 4.55 10.28 -18.20
CA ARG A 204 4.29 10.25 -16.75
C ARG A 204 3.55 8.97 -16.32
N HIS A 205 2.69 8.44 -17.19
CA HIS A 205 1.93 7.24 -16.91
C HIS A 205 2.80 5.97 -16.91
N VAL A 206 3.67 5.77 -17.91
CA VAL A 206 4.64 4.65 -17.92
C VAL A 206 5.58 4.72 -16.72
N LYS A 207 6.04 5.93 -16.37
CA LYS A 207 6.85 6.17 -15.17
C LYS A 207 6.11 5.77 -13.89
N HIS A 208 4.83 6.12 -13.78
CA HIS A 208 4.00 5.74 -12.64
C HIS A 208 3.81 4.22 -12.55
N LEU A 209 3.47 3.54 -13.65
CA LEU A 209 3.32 2.09 -13.66
C LEU A 209 4.61 1.36 -13.26
N LYS A 210 5.77 1.80 -13.77
CA LYS A 210 7.08 1.27 -13.33
C LYS A 210 7.31 1.49 -11.84
N LYS A 211 6.99 2.68 -11.32
CA LYS A 211 7.07 2.96 -9.88
C LYS A 211 6.19 2.01 -9.08
N VAL A 212 4.94 1.83 -9.47
CA VAL A 212 4.00 0.92 -8.78
C VAL A 212 4.50 -0.52 -8.81
N ALA A 213 4.95 -1.00 -9.97
CA ALA A 213 5.51 -2.34 -10.12
C ALA A 213 6.76 -2.55 -9.23
N ALA A 214 7.65 -1.56 -9.17
CA ALA A 214 8.81 -1.55 -8.27
C ALA A 214 8.38 -1.71 -6.80
N LEU A 215 7.39 -0.92 -6.35
CA LEU A 215 6.90 -0.97 -4.98
C LEU A 215 6.25 -2.31 -4.64
N GLN A 216 5.43 -2.86 -5.55
CA GLN A 216 4.75 -4.14 -5.35
C GLN A 216 5.69 -5.33 -5.16
N ARG A 217 6.89 -5.30 -5.75
CA ARG A 217 7.86 -6.39 -5.61
C ARG A 217 8.43 -6.51 -4.20
N VAL A 218 8.65 -5.39 -3.52
CA VAL A 218 9.39 -5.34 -2.24
C VAL A 218 8.53 -4.94 -1.04
N THR A 219 7.34 -4.38 -1.27
CA THR A 219 6.43 -3.98 -0.19
C THR A 219 5.55 -5.15 0.21
N VAL A 220 5.56 -5.46 1.50
CA VAL A 220 4.81 -6.57 2.10
C VAL A 220 3.83 -6.05 3.14
N ALA A 221 2.74 -6.79 3.35
CA ALA A 221 1.80 -6.51 4.42
C ALA A 221 1.47 -7.78 5.23
N GLY A 222 1.42 -7.63 6.54
CA GLY A 222 0.94 -8.64 7.48
C GLY A 222 -0.32 -8.15 8.17
N VAL A 223 -1.32 -9.02 8.26
CA VAL A 223 -2.51 -8.79 9.08
C VAL A 223 -2.58 -9.86 10.15
N ASP A 224 -2.66 -9.43 11.40
CA ASP A 224 -2.88 -10.30 12.56
C ASP A 224 -4.31 -10.07 13.08
N CYS A 225 -5.15 -11.09 13.00
CA CYS A 225 -6.52 -11.05 13.50
C CYS A 225 -6.67 -11.96 14.73
N GLY A 226 -6.54 -11.34 15.90
CA GLY A 226 -6.72 -12.00 17.18
C GLY A 226 -8.15 -11.94 17.71
N THR A 227 -8.31 -12.38 18.96
CA THR A 227 -9.60 -12.42 19.66
C THR A 227 -10.19 -11.03 19.92
N ASN A 228 -9.35 -10.07 20.31
CA ASN A 228 -9.81 -8.74 20.74
C ASN A 228 -9.58 -7.67 19.67
N SER A 229 -8.49 -7.77 18.91
CA SER A 229 -8.06 -6.76 17.96
C SER A 229 -7.58 -7.38 16.65
N ILE A 230 -7.69 -6.60 15.59
CA ILE A 230 -7.05 -6.85 14.30
C ILE A 230 -5.98 -5.78 14.08
N ARG A 231 -4.85 -6.16 13.49
CA ARG A 231 -3.68 -5.29 13.31
C ARG A 231 -3.12 -5.42 11.90
N LEU A 232 -2.62 -4.32 11.37
CA LEU A 232 -1.97 -4.25 10.06
C LEU A 232 -0.56 -3.69 10.22
N LEU A 233 0.41 -4.34 9.58
CA LEU A 233 1.73 -3.81 9.34
C LEU A 233 2.03 -3.85 7.84
N ILE A 234 2.40 -2.71 7.26
CA ILE A 234 2.97 -2.62 5.92
C ILE A 234 4.43 -2.22 6.09
N ALA A 235 5.33 -3.01 5.52
CA ALA A 235 6.76 -2.78 5.59
C ALA A 235 7.42 -2.93 4.22
N ARG A 236 8.56 -2.27 4.04
CA ARG A 236 9.44 -2.43 2.88
C ARG A 236 10.86 -2.04 3.26
N PRO A 237 11.89 -2.46 2.51
CA PRO A 237 13.26 -2.07 2.79
C PRO A 237 13.44 -0.54 2.74
N GLU A 238 14.34 -0.03 3.56
CA GLU A 238 14.72 1.39 3.51
C GLU A 238 15.26 1.77 2.12
N GLY A 239 15.06 3.01 1.67
CA GLY A 239 15.54 3.47 0.36
C GLY A 239 14.65 3.08 -0.84
N THR A 240 13.63 2.24 -0.63
CA THR A 240 12.75 1.74 -1.70
C THR A 240 12.07 2.85 -2.50
N GLU A 241 11.60 3.93 -1.87
CA GLU A 241 10.94 5.04 -2.57
C GLU A 241 11.90 5.77 -3.51
N GLN A 242 13.14 5.99 -3.07
CA GLN A 242 14.18 6.63 -3.87
C GLN A 242 14.58 5.72 -5.05
N ALA A 243 14.74 4.42 -4.80
CA ALA A 243 15.03 3.44 -5.85
C ALA A 243 13.90 3.36 -6.89
N ALA A 244 12.63 3.31 -6.45
CA ALA A 244 11.47 3.29 -7.33
C ALA A 244 11.34 4.59 -8.14
N ALA A 245 11.69 5.74 -7.56
CA ALA A 245 11.73 7.02 -8.28
C ALA A 245 12.83 7.06 -9.36
N ARG A 246 14.01 6.49 -9.08
CA ARG A 246 15.10 6.36 -10.06
C ARG A 246 14.72 5.44 -11.22
N ALA A 247 14.15 4.26 -10.92
CA ALA A 247 13.66 3.32 -11.93
C ALA A 247 12.51 3.89 -12.78
N ALA A 248 11.70 4.78 -12.21
CA ALA A 248 10.68 5.52 -12.95
C ALA A 248 11.28 6.62 -13.85
N ALA A 249 12.46 7.16 -13.53
CA ALA A 249 13.12 8.20 -14.32
C ALA A 249 13.88 7.64 -15.52
N ASP A 250 14.54 6.49 -15.35
CA ASP A 250 15.33 5.81 -16.38
C ASP A 250 14.80 4.39 -16.62
N PRO A 251 14.26 4.09 -17.82
CA PRO A 251 13.71 2.79 -18.14
C PRO A 251 14.69 1.63 -18.08
N ASP A 252 16.00 1.90 -18.21
CA ASP A 252 17.05 0.87 -18.23
C ASP A 252 17.54 0.54 -16.81
N THR A 253 17.13 1.32 -15.81
CA THR A 253 17.42 1.02 -14.40
C THR A 253 16.59 -0.22 -13.99
N PRO A 254 17.24 -1.31 -13.51
CA PRO A 254 16.54 -2.49 -13.02
C PRO A 254 15.53 -2.14 -11.92
N LEU A 255 14.41 -2.86 -11.89
CA LEU A 255 13.45 -2.68 -10.81
C LEU A 255 14.02 -3.22 -9.49
N PRO A 256 13.60 -2.65 -8.34
CA PRO A 256 13.76 -3.27 -7.05
C PRO A 256 13.37 -4.77 -7.05
N GLY A 257 14.33 -5.64 -6.74
CA GLY A 257 14.12 -7.10 -6.72
C GLY A 257 14.13 -7.78 -8.10
N GLU A 258 14.87 -7.25 -9.08
CA GLU A 258 15.09 -7.85 -10.41
C GLU A 258 16.56 -8.30 -10.57
N GLY A 259 16.80 -9.62 -10.68
CA GLY A 259 18.14 -10.24 -10.76
C GLY A 259 18.76 -10.62 -9.38
N ASP A 260 19.98 -11.18 -9.37
CA ASP A 260 20.79 -11.45 -8.15
C ASP A 260 21.37 -10.18 -7.52
N ILE A 261 21.02 -9.01 -8.06
CA ILE A 261 21.36 -7.72 -7.48
C ILE A 261 20.35 -7.49 -6.36
N ALA A 262 20.68 -8.00 -5.17
CA ALA A 262 20.22 -7.39 -3.94
C ALA A 262 20.44 -5.88 -4.14
N LEU A 263 19.34 -5.11 -4.20
CA LEU A 263 19.47 -3.68 -4.09
C LEU A 263 20.38 -3.40 -2.89
N ASP A 264 21.04 -2.26 -2.91
CA ASP A 264 21.69 -1.64 -1.75
C ASP A 264 20.74 -1.40 -0.54
N THR A 265 19.60 -2.10 -0.49
CA THR A 265 18.73 -2.34 0.64
C THR A 265 19.38 -3.35 1.59
N THR A 266 20.51 -2.95 2.17
CA THR A 266 21.19 -3.69 3.26
C THR A 266 20.55 -3.40 4.62
N GLY A 267 19.45 -2.63 4.66
CA GLY A 267 18.74 -2.26 5.88
C GLY A 267 17.57 -3.16 6.22
N ALA A 268 17.27 -3.29 7.52
CA ALA A 268 16.05 -3.92 8.01
C ALA A 268 14.80 -3.26 7.38
N PRO A 269 13.70 -4.00 7.19
CA PRO A 269 12.43 -3.42 6.73
C PRO A 269 12.01 -2.27 7.64
N VAL A 270 11.57 -1.16 7.05
CA VAL A 270 11.00 -0.03 7.79
C VAL A 270 9.48 -0.12 7.79
N ASP A 271 8.88 0.24 8.92
CA ASP A 271 7.44 0.33 9.08
C ASP A 271 6.91 1.51 8.24
N VAL A 272 6.03 1.21 7.27
CA VAL A 272 5.33 2.22 6.46
C VAL A 272 3.99 2.56 7.09
N VAL A 273 3.28 1.54 7.58
CA VAL A 273 1.99 1.67 8.26
C VAL A 273 1.94 0.63 9.36
N ARG A 274 1.66 1.06 10.60
CA ARG A 274 1.26 0.18 11.70
C ARG A 274 -0.08 0.66 12.24
N GLN A 275 -1.09 -0.22 12.24
CA GLN A 275 -2.45 0.11 12.67
C GLN A 275 -3.04 -1.00 13.53
N MET A 276 -3.90 -0.63 14.46
CA MET A 276 -4.66 -1.57 15.29
C MET A 276 -6.11 -1.10 15.43
N ARG A 277 -7.05 -2.03 15.35
CA ARG A 277 -8.48 -1.80 15.61
C ARG A 277 -8.97 -2.82 16.63
N VAL A 278 -9.71 -2.34 17.62
CA VAL A 278 -10.39 -3.21 18.58
C VAL A 278 -11.72 -3.65 17.95
N VAL A 279 -11.81 -4.92 17.56
CA VAL A 279 -12.99 -5.48 16.88
C VAL A 279 -13.76 -6.47 17.76
N ARG A 280 -13.11 -7.00 18.79
CA ARG A 280 -13.65 -8.01 19.72
C ARG A 280 -14.27 -9.19 18.97
N LEU A 281 -13.55 -9.76 18.01
CA LEU A 281 -14.02 -10.86 17.18
C LEU A 281 -14.45 -12.08 18.02
N GLY A 282 -13.73 -12.37 19.11
CA GLY A 282 -14.05 -13.45 20.04
C GLY A 282 -15.19 -13.18 21.02
N GLN A 283 -15.87 -12.04 20.92
CA GLN A 283 -16.97 -11.71 21.82
C GLN A 283 -18.08 -12.77 21.75
N GLY A 284 -18.37 -13.41 22.89
CA GLY A 284 -19.44 -14.41 23.01
C GLY A 284 -19.08 -15.79 22.49
N VAL A 285 -17.91 -15.98 21.85
CA VAL A 285 -17.50 -17.25 21.24
C VAL A 285 -17.44 -18.39 22.24
N ASP A 286 -16.89 -18.18 23.44
CA ASP A 286 -16.82 -19.21 24.48
C ASP A 286 -18.20 -19.73 24.90
N ALA A 287 -19.23 -18.87 24.82
CA ALA A 287 -20.59 -19.21 25.22
C ALA A 287 -21.42 -19.78 24.06
N THR A 288 -21.21 -19.30 22.83
CA THR A 288 -22.06 -19.62 21.66
C THR A 288 -21.43 -20.62 20.69
N GLY A 289 -20.11 -20.76 20.70
CA GLY A 289 -19.36 -21.52 19.69
C GLY A 289 -19.41 -20.90 18.28
N ALA A 290 -19.76 -19.61 18.17
CA ALA A 290 -19.93 -18.92 16.89
C ALA A 290 -19.57 -17.43 17.01
N PHE A 291 -19.08 -16.82 15.93
CA PHE A 291 -18.91 -15.38 15.86
C PHE A 291 -20.26 -14.68 15.88
N ALA A 292 -20.38 -13.63 16.69
CA ALA A 292 -21.52 -12.73 16.63
C ALA A 292 -21.50 -11.93 15.31
N GLY A 293 -22.66 -11.75 14.67
CA GLY A 293 -22.76 -10.98 13.43
C GLY A 293 -22.20 -9.56 13.54
N GLU A 294 -22.48 -8.88 14.66
CA GLU A 294 -21.91 -7.54 14.95
C GLU A 294 -20.37 -7.54 15.07
N ALA A 295 -19.75 -8.64 15.50
CA ALA A 295 -18.30 -8.76 15.61
C ALA A 295 -17.67 -8.98 14.22
N LEU A 296 -18.34 -9.75 13.36
CA LEU A 296 -17.98 -9.89 11.95
C LEU A 296 -18.08 -8.55 11.21
N GLU A 297 -19.19 -7.80 11.38
CA GLU A 297 -19.38 -6.49 10.75
C GLU A 297 -18.25 -5.50 11.11
N ARG A 298 -17.89 -5.39 12.40
CA ARG A 298 -16.76 -4.55 12.84
C ARG A 298 -15.44 -5.00 12.23
N THR A 299 -15.23 -6.31 12.14
CA THR A 299 -14.00 -6.89 11.59
C THR A 299 -13.89 -6.62 10.10
N PHE A 300 -14.97 -6.81 9.35
CA PHE A 300 -15.04 -6.49 7.92
C PHE A 300 -14.83 -5.00 7.64
N GLY A 301 -15.36 -4.11 8.47
CA GLY A 301 -15.09 -2.68 8.37
C GLY A 301 -13.59 -2.34 8.51
N ALA A 302 -12.89 -3.01 9.44
CA ALA A 302 -11.44 -2.85 9.59
C ALA A 302 -10.66 -3.45 8.39
N VAL A 303 -11.11 -4.58 7.85
CA VAL A 303 -10.51 -5.21 6.66
C VAL A 303 -10.63 -4.32 5.43
N GLU A 304 -11.77 -3.66 5.22
CA GLU A 304 -11.96 -2.69 4.12
C GLU A 304 -11.02 -1.47 4.26
N GLU A 305 -10.81 -1.00 5.49
CA GLU A 305 -9.81 0.04 5.77
C GLU A 305 -8.40 -0.44 5.39
N TYR A 306 -8.04 -1.66 5.79
CA TYR A 306 -6.73 -2.24 5.52
C TYR A 306 -6.50 -2.51 4.04
N ALA A 307 -7.51 -2.96 3.30
CA ALA A 307 -7.44 -3.14 1.85
C ALA A 307 -7.10 -1.81 1.13
N ARG A 308 -7.69 -0.70 1.56
CA ARG A 308 -7.37 0.64 1.01
C ARG A 308 -5.93 1.07 1.31
N LEU A 309 -5.43 0.76 2.51
CA LEU A 309 -4.04 1.06 2.90
C LEU A 309 -3.05 0.20 2.10
N ILE A 310 -3.29 -1.11 2.01
CA ILE A 310 -2.50 -2.05 1.22
C ILE A 310 -2.42 -1.62 -0.25
N GLN A 311 -3.56 -1.24 -0.85
CA GLN A 311 -3.60 -0.73 -2.22
C GLN A 311 -2.83 0.59 -2.37
N ARG A 312 -3.05 1.56 -1.47
CA ARG A 312 -2.39 2.87 -1.48
C ARG A 312 -0.87 2.76 -1.38
N HIS A 313 -0.37 1.83 -0.57
CA HIS A 313 1.05 1.62 -0.35
C HIS A 313 1.66 0.57 -1.27
N HIS A 314 0.86 0.03 -2.20
CA HIS A 314 1.31 -0.92 -3.22
C HIS A 314 1.99 -2.16 -2.62
N ALA A 315 1.46 -2.70 -1.52
CA ALA A 315 1.95 -3.97 -0.99
C ALA A 315 1.55 -5.12 -1.92
N GLY A 316 2.53 -5.75 -2.57
CA GLY A 316 2.28 -6.80 -3.56
C GLY A 316 2.20 -8.20 -2.97
N ARG A 317 2.72 -8.40 -1.75
CA ARG A 317 2.57 -9.65 -0.99
C ARG A 317 1.88 -9.35 0.33
N VAL A 318 0.82 -10.09 0.61
CA VAL A 318 -0.02 -9.89 1.80
C VAL A 318 -0.27 -11.24 2.46
N ARG A 319 -0.05 -11.35 3.77
CA ARG A 319 -0.43 -12.51 4.56
C ARG A 319 -1.39 -12.10 5.66
N PHE A 320 -2.53 -12.76 5.70
CA PHE A 320 -3.55 -12.56 6.72
C PHE A 320 -3.57 -13.79 7.62
N VAL A 321 -3.30 -13.60 8.90
CA VAL A 321 -3.34 -14.65 9.92
C VAL A 321 -4.52 -14.42 10.85
N ALA A 322 -5.24 -15.49 11.15
CA ALA A 322 -6.28 -15.54 12.16
C ALA A 322 -5.89 -16.54 13.27
N THR A 323 -6.01 -16.13 14.52
CA THR A 323 -5.52 -16.93 15.66
C THR A 323 -6.67 -17.63 16.41
N SER A 324 -6.57 -17.74 17.74
CA SER A 324 -7.39 -18.57 18.62
C SER A 324 -8.90 -18.44 18.39
N ALA A 325 -9.42 -17.22 18.28
CA ALA A 325 -10.85 -16.98 18.11
C ALA A 325 -11.46 -17.63 16.85
N SER A 326 -10.64 -17.95 15.84
CA SER A 326 -11.11 -18.50 14.56
C SER A 326 -10.97 -20.03 14.45
N ARG A 327 -10.32 -20.70 15.41
CA ARG A 327 -10.03 -22.14 15.31
C ARG A 327 -11.28 -23.01 15.45
N ASP A 328 -12.09 -22.74 16.46
CA ASP A 328 -13.16 -23.64 16.94
C ASP A 328 -14.58 -23.03 16.85
N VAL A 329 -14.80 -22.13 15.89
CA VAL A 329 -16.10 -21.49 15.64
C VAL A 329 -16.87 -22.15 14.49
N SER A 330 -18.17 -22.33 14.70
CA SER A 330 -19.06 -23.02 13.77
C SER A 330 -19.31 -22.27 12.46
N ASN A 331 -19.29 -20.93 12.47
CA ASN A 331 -19.46 -20.08 11.30
C ASN A 331 -18.15 -19.44 10.78
N ARG A 332 -17.02 -20.16 10.89
CA ARG A 332 -15.72 -19.65 10.40
C ARG A 332 -15.72 -19.30 8.91
N ASP A 333 -16.44 -20.04 8.07
CA ASP A 333 -16.41 -19.83 6.62
C ASP A 333 -17.00 -18.47 6.25
N GLU A 334 -17.99 -17.97 7.00
CA GLU A 334 -18.54 -16.62 6.85
C GLU A 334 -17.46 -15.55 7.03
N PHE A 335 -16.59 -15.73 8.02
CA PHE A 335 -15.43 -14.86 8.25
C PHE A 335 -14.40 -14.99 7.12
N LEU A 336 -14.01 -16.21 6.74
CA LEU A 336 -12.98 -16.44 5.73
C LEU A 336 -13.39 -15.85 4.37
N ASP A 337 -14.61 -16.18 3.91
CA ASP A 337 -15.14 -15.72 2.63
C ASP A 337 -15.38 -14.20 2.66
N GLY A 338 -15.83 -13.67 3.80
CA GLY A 338 -16.04 -12.24 4.00
C GLY A 338 -14.75 -11.42 3.93
N VAL A 339 -13.62 -11.95 4.43
CA VAL A 339 -12.30 -11.32 4.29
C VAL A 339 -11.78 -11.46 2.86
N GLU A 340 -11.86 -12.64 2.26
CA GLU A 340 -11.37 -12.90 0.90
C GLU A 340 -12.08 -12.00 -0.13
N ALA A 341 -13.39 -11.80 -0.01
CA ALA A 341 -14.15 -10.91 -0.88
C ALA A 341 -13.72 -9.43 -0.80
N ARG A 342 -13.15 -9.00 0.33
CA ARG A 342 -12.78 -7.59 0.60
C ARG A 342 -11.31 -7.30 0.36
N LEU A 343 -10.44 -8.25 0.69
CA LEU A 343 -8.99 -8.08 0.63
C LEU A 343 -8.35 -8.84 -0.54
N GLY A 344 -9.07 -9.80 -1.14
CA GLY A 344 -8.52 -10.70 -2.16
C GLY A 344 -7.55 -11.74 -1.59
N VAL A 345 -7.46 -11.87 -0.27
CA VAL A 345 -6.57 -12.80 0.44
C VAL A 345 -7.40 -13.59 1.43
N ARG A 346 -7.33 -14.91 1.33
CA ARG A 346 -8.01 -15.80 2.27
C ARG A 346 -7.23 -15.90 3.58
N PRO A 347 -7.85 -15.67 4.75
CA PRO A 347 -7.16 -15.80 6.04
C PRO A 347 -6.60 -17.20 6.28
N GLU A 348 -5.38 -17.27 6.81
CA GLU A 348 -4.78 -18.48 7.34
C GLU A 348 -5.13 -18.64 8.82
N ILE A 349 -5.91 -19.67 9.17
CA ILE A 349 -6.11 -20.04 10.58
C ILE A 349 -4.89 -20.85 11.02
N ILE A 350 -4.08 -20.27 11.91
CA ILE A 350 -2.83 -20.91 12.35
C ILE A 350 -3.01 -21.70 13.65
N SER A 351 -2.17 -22.70 13.85
CA SER A 351 -2.08 -23.43 15.12
C SER A 351 -1.41 -22.56 16.19
N GLY A 352 -1.60 -22.90 17.47
CA GLY A 352 -0.88 -22.22 18.56
C GLY A 352 0.65 -22.35 18.46
N GLY A 353 1.15 -23.45 17.88
CA GLY A 353 2.59 -23.63 17.64
C GLY A 353 3.14 -22.70 16.56
N GLU A 354 2.40 -22.52 15.46
CA GLU A 354 2.78 -21.54 14.41
C GLU A 354 2.65 -20.10 14.91
N GLU A 355 1.64 -19.82 15.74
CA GLU A 355 1.45 -18.52 16.42
C GLU A 355 2.68 -18.19 17.29
N ALA A 356 3.13 -19.15 18.11
CA ALA A 356 4.33 -19.01 18.91
C ALA A 356 5.59 -18.82 18.05
N ARG A 357 5.72 -19.52 16.92
CA ARG A 357 6.85 -19.38 16.00
C ARG A 357 6.92 -18.00 15.36
N LEU A 358 5.79 -17.46 14.93
CA LEU A 358 5.71 -16.12 14.35
C LEU A 358 6.01 -15.05 15.41
N SER A 359 5.40 -15.14 16.61
CA SER A 359 5.70 -14.25 17.74
C SER A 359 7.19 -14.27 18.10
N PHE A 360 7.79 -15.46 18.19
CA PHE A 360 9.23 -15.61 18.47
C PHE A 360 10.09 -14.96 17.38
N SER A 361 9.80 -15.24 16.11
CA SER A 361 10.55 -14.66 14.99
C SER A 361 10.46 -13.13 14.95
N GLY A 362 9.27 -12.57 15.24
CA GLY A 362 9.08 -11.13 15.37
C GLY A 362 9.89 -10.54 16.52
N ALA A 363 9.81 -11.15 17.71
CA ALA A 363 10.53 -10.69 18.89
C ALA A 363 12.05 -10.74 18.71
N VAL A 364 12.59 -11.85 18.18
CA VAL A 364 14.03 -12.06 17.94
C VAL A 364 14.61 -11.10 16.90
N SER A 365 13.79 -10.57 15.99
CA SER A 365 14.26 -9.57 15.02
C SER A 365 14.77 -8.27 15.64
N VAL A 366 14.57 -8.05 16.94
CA VAL A 366 15.22 -6.97 17.70
C VAL A 366 16.73 -7.09 17.70
N LEU A 367 17.28 -8.30 17.57
CA LEU A 367 18.71 -8.53 17.55
C LEU A 367 19.39 -7.87 16.34
N ASP A 368 18.65 -7.70 15.24
CA ASP A 368 19.11 -6.99 14.04
C ASP A 368 19.29 -5.47 14.28
N ALA A 369 18.66 -4.94 15.34
CA ALA A 369 18.63 -3.51 15.67
C ALA A 369 19.52 -3.15 16.87
N LEU A 370 20.31 -4.10 17.40
CA LEU A 370 21.22 -3.82 18.49
C LEU A 370 22.42 -2.99 17.99
N ASP A 371 22.72 -1.90 18.67
CA ASP A 371 23.91 -1.10 18.41
C ASP A 371 25.19 -1.92 18.58
N GLU A 372 26.20 -1.70 17.73
CA GLU A 372 27.53 -2.33 17.85
C GLU A 372 28.19 -2.07 19.23
N GLY A 373 27.77 -1.01 19.94
CA GLY A 373 28.22 -0.65 21.28
C GLY A 373 27.52 -1.36 22.44
N ALA A 374 26.44 -2.11 22.19
CA ALA A 374 25.63 -2.76 23.24
C ALA A 374 26.23 -4.09 23.75
N GLY A 375 27.34 -4.54 23.16
CA GLY A 375 27.97 -5.83 23.41
C GLY A 375 27.92 -6.73 22.17
N PRO A 376 28.60 -7.90 22.18
CA PRO A 376 28.54 -8.81 21.05
C PRO A 376 27.10 -9.33 20.90
N ALA A 377 26.52 -9.16 19.71
CA ALA A 377 25.26 -9.80 19.37
C ALA A 377 25.39 -11.33 19.52
N PRO A 378 24.33 -12.04 19.96
CA PRO A 378 24.35 -13.50 20.05
C PRO A 378 24.69 -14.13 18.69
N ALA A 379 25.47 -15.22 18.70
CA ALA A 379 25.70 -16.00 17.49
C ALA A 379 24.39 -16.65 17.02
N ALA A 380 24.28 -16.98 15.73
CA ALA A 380 23.05 -17.50 15.13
C ALA A 380 22.50 -18.75 15.85
N GLU A 381 23.40 -19.61 16.33
CA GLU A 381 23.13 -20.83 17.09
C GLU A 381 22.92 -20.62 18.60
N ASP A 382 23.19 -19.43 19.12
CA ASP A 382 23.01 -19.13 20.54
C ASP A 382 21.54 -19.21 20.91
N ARG A 383 21.28 -19.77 22.10
CA ARG A 383 19.93 -19.94 22.61
C ARG A 383 19.38 -18.64 23.17
N VAL A 384 18.21 -18.26 22.71
CA VAL A 384 17.49 -17.04 23.11
C VAL A 384 16.18 -17.45 23.77
N LEU A 385 15.88 -16.84 24.91
CA LEU A 385 14.58 -16.97 25.55
C LEU A 385 13.78 -15.70 25.29
N VAL A 386 12.65 -15.85 24.59
CA VAL A 386 11.65 -14.78 24.48
C VAL A 386 10.61 -14.99 25.57
N VAL A 387 10.30 -13.93 26.29
CA VAL A 387 9.30 -13.92 27.36
C VAL A 387 8.23 -12.88 27.05
N ASP A 388 7.00 -13.35 26.83
CA ASP A 388 5.82 -12.49 26.69
C ASP A 388 5.08 -12.43 28.02
N LEU A 389 5.16 -11.28 28.70
CA LEU A 389 4.54 -11.09 30.00
C LEU A 389 3.18 -10.40 29.83
N GLY A 390 2.14 -11.23 29.71
CA GLY A 390 0.76 -10.80 29.55
C GLY A 390 0.02 -10.53 30.87
N GLY A 391 -1.28 -10.24 30.75
CA GLY A 391 -2.15 -10.01 31.90
C GLY A 391 -2.55 -11.29 32.65
N GLY A 392 -2.88 -12.36 31.91
CA GLY A 392 -3.36 -13.63 32.45
C GLY A 392 -2.32 -14.74 32.49
N SER A 393 -1.40 -14.75 31.54
CA SER A 393 -0.34 -15.75 31.36
C SER A 393 1.01 -15.07 31.06
N THR A 394 2.08 -15.86 31.14
CA THR A 394 3.39 -15.53 30.58
C THR A 394 3.85 -16.69 29.72
N GLU A 395 4.22 -16.39 28.47
CA GLU A 395 4.78 -17.36 27.54
C GLU A 395 6.31 -17.31 27.57
N PHE A 396 6.93 -18.48 27.64
CA PHE A 396 8.37 -18.69 27.55
C PHE A 396 8.66 -19.48 26.28
N VAL A 397 9.37 -18.88 25.34
CA VAL A 397 9.74 -19.52 24.08
C VAL A 397 11.25 -19.58 23.98
N LEU A 398 11.80 -20.79 24.04
CA LEU A 398 13.22 -21.05 23.85
C LEU A 398 13.48 -21.32 22.38
N GLY A 399 14.43 -20.61 21.79
CA GLY A 399 14.84 -20.83 20.42
C GLY A 399 16.27 -20.40 20.18
N THR A 400 16.65 -20.18 18.93
CA THR A 400 17.95 -19.67 18.52
C THR A 400 17.88 -18.22 18.07
N ALA A 401 19.01 -17.51 18.09
CA ALA A 401 19.09 -16.15 17.56
C ALA A 401 18.76 -16.07 16.05
N ALA A 402 18.93 -17.18 15.31
CA ALA A 402 18.46 -17.31 13.93
C ALA A 402 16.93 -17.41 13.77
N GLY A 403 16.16 -17.42 14.87
CA GLY A 403 14.70 -17.45 14.85
C GLY A 403 14.07 -18.84 14.83
N GLN A 404 14.85 -19.91 15.06
CA GLN A 404 14.29 -21.26 15.18
C GLN A 404 13.75 -21.49 16.59
N VAL A 405 12.48 -21.86 16.72
CA VAL A 405 11.91 -22.30 18.01
C VAL A 405 12.39 -23.71 18.33
N ILE A 406 12.85 -23.90 19.57
CA ILE A 406 13.27 -25.19 20.14
C ILE A 406 12.12 -25.79 20.96
N ASP A 407 11.60 -25.02 21.92
CA ASP A 407 10.48 -25.44 22.78
C ASP A 407 9.77 -24.22 23.37
N ALA A 408 8.54 -24.40 23.85
CA ALA A 408 7.73 -23.33 24.42
C ALA A 408 6.80 -23.82 25.53
N VAL A 409 6.58 -22.97 26.53
CA VAL A 409 5.58 -23.20 27.58
C VAL A 409 4.84 -21.90 27.90
N SER A 410 3.51 -22.00 28.08
CA SER A 410 2.68 -20.90 28.61
C SER A 410 2.30 -21.23 30.05
N MET A 411 2.52 -20.28 30.96
CA MET A 411 2.24 -20.43 32.39
C MET A 411 1.15 -19.46 32.82
N ASP A 412 0.29 -19.88 33.76
CA ASP A 412 -0.74 -19.05 34.40
C ASP A 412 -0.14 -18.01 35.38
N MET A 413 0.74 -17.15 34.86
CA MET A 413 1.48 -16.14 35.59
C MET A 413 1.43 -14.84 34.79
N GLY A 414 0.48 -13.96 35.08
CA GLY A 414 0.36 -12.67 34.42
C GLY A 414 0.13 -11.53 35.41
N CYS A 415 0.36 -10.29 34.97
CA CYS A 415 0.33 -9.12 35.85
C CYS A 415 -1.06 -8.88 36.49
N VAL A 416 -2.15 -9.05 35.74
CA VAL A 416 -3.53 -8.93 36.28
C VAL A 416 -3.77 -10.03 37.31
N ARG A 417 -3.48 -11.29 36.93
CA ARG A 417 -3.70 -12.48 37.77
C ARG A 417 -2.97 -12.38 39.10
N PHE A 418 -1.71 -11.93 39.08
CA PHE A 418 -0.90 -11.82 40.29
C PHE A 418 -1.28 -10.61 41.14
N THR A 419 -1.70 -9.50 40.54
CA THR A 419 -2.27 -8.37 41.29
C THR A 419 -3.51 -8.81 42.07
N GLU A 420 -4.49 -9.41 41.40
CA GLU A 420 -5.76 -9.81 42.03
C GLU A 420 -5.54 -10.87 43.13
N ARG A 421 -4.63 -11.83 42.88
CA ARG A 421 -4.39 -12.94 43.79
C ARG A 421 -3.58 -12.55 45.02
N PHE A 422 -2.53 -11.74 44.84
CA PHE A 422 -1.51 -11.50 45.87
C PHE A 422 -1.37 -10.04 46.30
N LEU A 423 -1.45 -9.05 45.39
CA LEU A 423 -1.12 -7.65 45.69
C LEU A 423 -2.38 -6.80 45.88
N ARG A 424 -3.04 -6.92 47.04
CA ARG A 424 -4.36 -6.33 47.28
C ARG A 424 -4.31 -4.91 47.85
N THR A 425 -3.27 -4.57 48.61
CA THR A 425 -3.10 -3.22 49.17
C THR A 425 -2.38 -2.26 48.22
N ASP A 426 -2.48 -0.96 48.51
CA ASP A 426 -1.81 0.10 47.74
C ASP A 426 -1.02 1.05 48.66
N PRO A 427 0.33 1.02 48.65
CA PRO A 427 1.14 0.04 47.93
C PRO A 427 1.04 -1.36 48.59
N PRO A 428 1.41 -2.44 47.87
CA PRO A 428 1.46 -3.79 48.42
C PRO A 428 2.39 -3.90 49.63
N THR A 429 1.97 -4.64 50.65
CA THR A 429 2.77 -4.90 51.85
C THR A 429 4.01 -5.76 51.54
N ALA A 430 4.98 -5.81 52.45
CA ALA A 430 6.12 -6.73 52.32
C ALA A 430 5.66 -8.20 52.22
N GLN A 431 4.69 -8.60 53.06
CA GLN A 431 4.16 -9.96 53.07
C GLN A 431 3.48 -10.34 51.74
N GLU A 432 2.68 -9.46 51.16
CA GLU A 432 2.04 -9.69 49.85
C GLU A 432 3.08 -9.84 48.74
N ARG A 433 4.13 -9.00 48.75
CA ARG A 433 5.24 -9.08 47.79
C ARG A 433 6.02 -10.38 47.93
N ASP A 434 6.32 -10.81 49.15
CA ASP A 434 7.03 -12.07 49.42
C ASP A 434 6.19 -13.28 48.97
N GLN A 435 4.88 -13.27 49.22
CA GLN A 435 3.96 -14.32 48.77
C GLN A 435 3.86 -14.37 47.24
N ALA A 436 3.76 -13.20 46.58
CA ALA A 436 3.77 -13.13 45.13
C ALA A 436 5.09 -13.65 44.56
N ALA A 437 6.24 -13.25 45.12
CA ALA A 437 7.56 -13.68 44.68
C ALA A 437 7.75 -15.20 44.83
N ALA A 438 7.34 -15.78 45.96
CA ALA A 438 7.38 -17.23 46.17
C ALA A 438 6.48 -17.98 45.17
N ALA A 439 5.31 -17.42 44.84
CA ALA A 439 4.43 -18.01 43.83
C ALA A 439 5.02 -17.92 42.41
N VAL A 440 5.70 -16.81 42.06
CA VAL A 440 6.45 -16.72 40.80
C VAL A 440 7.57 -17.74 40.77
N ASP A 441 8.33 -17.89 41.85
CA ASP A 441 9.46 -18.82 41.89
C ASP A 441 9.02 -20.27 41.69
N ALA A 442 7.88 -20.68 42.26
CA ALA A 442 7.30 -22.00 42.04
C ALA A 442 6.92 -22.22 40.56
N VAL A 443 6.34 -21.21 39.91
CA VAL A 443 6.05 -21.27 38.46
C VAL A 443 7.35 -21.38 37.65
N LEU A 444 8.40 -20.65 38.04
CA LEU A 444 9.70 -20.73 37.35
C LEU A 444 10.40 -22.07 37.56
N ASP A 445 10.15 -22.77 38.66
CA ASP A 445 10.61 -24.14 38.85
C ASP A 445 9.92 -25.08 37.83
N GLU A 446 8.61 -24.95 37.63
CA GLU A 446 7.87 -25.70 36.60
C GLU A 446 8.35 -25.39 35.17
N VAL A 447 8.73 -24.13 34.89
CA VAL A 447 9.33 -23.76 33.59
C VAL A 447 10.68 -24.43 33.41
N ALA A 448 11.52 -24.46 34.45
CA ALA A 448 12.86 -25.07 34.40
C ALA A 448 12.82 -26.59 34.25
N GLU A 449 11.71 -27.25 34.59
CA GLU A 449 11.49 -28.67 34.30
C GLU A 449 11.29 -28.94 32.80
N ARG A 450 10.85 -27.95 32.03
CA ARG A 450 10.58 -28.07 30.59
C ARG A 450 11.65 -27.43 29.71
N LEU A 451 12.14 -26.26 30.11
CA LEU A 451 13.08 -25.46 29.34
C LEU A 451 14.47 -25.48 30.01
N ASP A 452 15.50 -25.69 29.19
CA ASP A 452 16.90 -25.63 29.61
C ASP A 452 17.35 -24.17 29.79
N LEU A 453 16.92 -23.54 30.88
CA LEU A 453 17.21 -22.14 31.19
C LEU A 453 18.70 -21.85 31.33
N GLY A 454 19.51 -22.81 31.79
CA GLY A 454 20.96 -22.65 31.96
C GLY A 454 21.73 -22.53 30.65
N SER A 455 21.12 -22.92 29.53
CA SER A 455 21.70 -22.80 28.20
C SER A 455 21.46 -21.45 27.51
N VAL A 456 20.60 -20.60 28.07
CA VAL A 456 20.17 -19.32 27.48
C VAL A 456 21.32 -18.33 27.48
N ARG A 457 21.51 -17.64 26.34
CA ARG A 457 22.55 -16.63 26.12
C ARG A 457 22.00 -15.21 25.96
N ALA A 458 20.71 -15.08 25.64
CA ALA A 458 20.02 -13.79 25.63
C ALA A 458 18.58 -13.92 26.10
N LEU A 459 18.11 -12.92 26.85
CA LEU A 459 16.73 -12.78 27.30
C LEU A 459 16.08 -11.60 26.59
N ILE A 460 15.02 -11.87 25.82
CA ILE A 460 14.21 -10.87 25.15
C ILE A 460 12.85 -10.82 25.85
N GLY A 461 12.50 -9.66 26.39
CA GLY A 461 11.17 -9.42 26.94
C GLY A 461 10.29 -8.66 25.96
N VAL A 462 9.02 -9.06 25.86
CA VAL A 462 7.99 -8.38 25.06
C VAL A 462 6.77 -8.02 25.92
N ALA A 463 5.82 -7.33 25.28
CA ALA A 463 4.56 -6.87 25.86
C ALA A 463 4.66 -5.74 26.90
N GLY A 464 3.48 -5.25 27.29
CA GLY A 464 3.31 -3.96 27.94
C GLY A 464 3.98 -3.81 29.30
N THR A 465 4.14 -4.89 30.07
CA THR A 465 4.86 -4.84 31.34
C THR A 465 6.35 -4.59 31.11
N VAL A 466 6.97 -5.35 30.20
CA VAL A 466 8.39 -5.20 29.90
C VAL A 466 8.66 -3.81 29.33
N THR A 467 7.87 -3.37 28.33
CA THR A 467 8.08 -2.06 27.71
C THR A 467 7.89 -0.90 28.70
N THR A 468 6.94 -1.00 29.63
CA THR A 468 6.76 0.00 30.70
C THR A 468 7.90 -0.02 31.73
N VAL A 469 8.41 -1.20 32.13
CA VAL A 469 9.60 -1.28 33.00
C VAL A 469 10.82 -0.67 32.29
N THR A 470 10.95 -0.90 30.99
CA THR A 470 12.03 -0.35 30.18
C THR A 470 11.96 1.17 30.07
N ALA A 471 10.78 1.73 29.79
CA ALA A 471 10.56 3.18 29.82
C ALA A 471 10.95 3.80 31.17
N ALA A 472 10.56 3.15 32.27
CA ALA A 472 10.88 3.58 33.63
C ALA A 472 12.38 3.48 33.98
N ALA A 473 13.07 2.49 33.42
CA ALA A 473 14.51 2.29 33.60
C ALA A 473 15.34 3.29 32.78
N LEU A 474 14.87 3.65 31.60
CA LEU A 474 15.46 4.68 30.74
C LEU A 474 15.17 6.11 31.22
N GLY A 475 14.30 6.28 32.22
CA GLY A 475 13.94 7.58 32.78
C GLY A 475 13.14 8.45 31.79
N LEU A 476 12.33 7.84 30.93
CA LEU A 476 11.53 8.57 29.96
C LEU A 476 10.44 9.38 30.66
N GLU A 477 10.09 10.53 30.10
CA GLU A 477 8.93 11.33 30.56
C GLU A 477 7.63 10.81 29.95
N GLU A 478 7.66 10.45 28.67
CA GLU A 478 6.54 9.91 27.89
C GLU A 478 6.93 8.56 27.25
N TYR A 479 5.93 7.78 26.83
CA TYR A 479 6.18 6.50 26.16
C TYR A 479 6.78 6.73 24.78
N ASP A 480 7.99 6.22 24.55
CA ASP A 480 8.73 6.35 23.29
C ASP A 480 9.19 4.96 22.82
N SER A 481 8.46 4.38 21.87
CA SER A 481 8.73 3.03 21.37
C SER A 481 10.09 2.92 20.67
N GLU A 482 10.60 3.99 20.06
CA GLU A 482 11.89 3.96 19.37
C GLU A 482 13.04 3.83 20.37
N LYS A 483 12.94 4.50 21.52
CA LYS A 483 13.93 4.35 22.61
C LYS A 483 13.79 3.06 23.40
N ILE A 484 12.58 2.50 23.45
CA ILE A 484 12.28 1.26 24.19
C ILE A 484 12.70 0.04 23.38
N HIS A 485 12.44 0.03 22.08
CA HIS A 485 12.83 -1.07 21.20
C HIS A 485 14.36 -1.21 21.16
N ALA A 486 14.85 -2.45 21.23
CA ALA A 486 16.27 -2.78 21.27
C ALA A 486 17.03 -2.25 22.50
N ALA A 487 16.34 -1.68 23.50
CA ALA A 487 16.98 -1.25 24.73
C ALA A 487 17.57 -2.46 25.49
N VAL A 488 18.88 -2.36 25.78
CA VAL A 488 19.62 -3.32 26.61
C VAL A 488 19.73 -2.77 28.02
N LEU A 489 19.11 -3.45 28.99
CA LEU A 489 19.09 -3.03 30.38
C LEU A 489 19.88 -3.99 31.26
N PRO A 490 20.81 -3.50 32.10
CA PRO A 490 21.45 -4.33 33.12
C PRO A 490 20.42 -4.92 34.09
N SER A 491 20.59 -6.18 34.51
CA SER A 491 19.69 -6.87 35.45
C SER A 491 19.45 -6.05 36.71
N GLN A 492 20.50 -5.44 37.27
CA GLN A 492 20.41 -4.57 38.45
C GLN A 492 19.48 -3.37 38.26
N THR A 493 19.50 -2.74 37.07
CA THR A 493 18.61 -1.64 36.73
C THR A 493 17.16 -2.10 36.64
N VAL A 494 16.93 -3.29 36.06
CA VAL A 494 15.59 -3.91 36.01
C VAL A 494 15.08 -4.18 37.42
N HIS A 495 15.88 -4.80 38.29
CA HIS A 495 15.50 -5.09 39.68
C HIS A 495 15.17 -3.81 40.47
N ALA A 496 16.02 -2.79 40.38
CA ALA A 496 15.80 -1.53 41.07
C ALA A 496 14.53 -0.81 40.58
N THR A 497 14.29 -0.83 39.27
CA THR A 497 13.10 -0.23 38.66
C THR A 497 11.84 -0.99 39.04
N ALA A 498 11.88 -2.32 39.00
CA ALA A 498 10.77 -3.15 39.42
C ALA A 498 10.41 -2.94 40.90
N GLN A 499 11.43 -2.86 41.77
CA GLN A 499 11.24 -2.60 43.19
C GLN A 499 10.58 -1.23 43.45
N ARG A 500 10.97 -0.20 42.67
CA ARG A 500 10.35 1.13 42.73
C ARG A 500 8.88 1.07 42.32
N LEU A 501 8.58 0.44 41.18
CA LEU A 501 7.22 0.33 40.65
C LEU A 501 6.30 -0.46 41.59
N VAL A 502 6.72 -1.63 42.07
CA VAL A 502 5.90 -2.45 42.99
C VAL A 502 5.66 -1.75 44.32
N SER A 503 6.57 -0.89 44.78
CA SER A 503 6.44 -0.15 46.05
C SER A 503 5.72 1.20 45.94
N ALA A 504 5.50 1.70 44.73
CA ALA A 504 4.80 2.95 44.47
C ALA A 504 3.28 2.76 44.62
N THR A 505 2.59 3.82 45.06
CA THR A 505 1.12 3.84 45.08
C THR A 505 0.56 3.87 43.65
N ARG A 506 -0.73 3.57 43.48
CA ARG A 506 -1.42 3.77 42.19
C ARG A 506 -1.39 5.23 41.76
N GLU A 507 -1.52 6.16 42.70
CA GLU A 507 -1.43 7.60 42.43
C GLU A 507 -0.06 7.97 41.86
N ASP A 508 1.02 7.54 42.50
CA ASP A 508 2.40 7.79 42.02
C ASP A 508 2.62 7.18 40.63
N ARG A 509 2.11 5.96 40.39
CA ARG A 509 2.23 5.29 39.08
C ARG A 509 1.44 6.01 37.99
N ALA A 510 0.25 6.50 38.31
CA ALA A 510 -0.59 7.25 37.38
C ALA A 510 0.03 8.60 36.98
N ALA A 511 0.90 9.16 37.83
CA ALA A 511 1.64 10.39 37.54
C ALA A 511 2.83 10.19 36.57
N LEU A 512 3.19 8.95 36.23
CA LEU A 512 4.28 8.66 35.30
C LEU A 512 3.77 8.80 33.86
N GLY A 513 4.30 9.76 33.08
CA GLY A 513 3.78 10.08 31.74
C GLY A 513 3.88 8.95 30.70
N TYR A 514 4.79 7.98 30.89
CA TYR A 514 4.86 6.76 30.06
C TYR A 514 3.89 5.64 30.47
N MET A 515 3.15 5.80 31.58
CA MET A 515 2.24 4.77 32.11
C MET A 515 0.90 4.82 31.40
N HIS A 516 0.56 3.77 30.65
CA HIS A 516 -0.79 3.63 30.11
C HIS A 516 -1.83 3.49 31.25
N PRO A 517 -2.98 4.19 31.22
CA PRO A 517 -3.96 4.17 32.32
C PRO A 517 -4.41 2.75 32.71
N GLY A 518 -4.64 1.89 31.72
CA GLY A 518 -5.00 0.47 31.95
C GLY A 518 -3.90 -0.40 32.56
N ARG A 519 -2.70 0.12 32.82
CA ARG A 519 -1.57 -0.61 33.43
C ARG A 519 -1.30 -0.20 34.87
N VAL A 520 -1.83 0.93 35.35
CA VAL A 520 -1.56 1.52 36.67
C VAL A 520 -1.75 0.50 37.81
N ASP A 521 -2.88 -0.22 37.77
CA ASP A 521 -3.26 -1.16 38.83
C ASP A 521 -2.38 -2.43 38.83
N VAL A 522 -1.87 -2.82 37.66
CA VAL A 522 -1.28 -4.16 37.45
C VAL A 522 0.24 -4.14 37.26
N ILE A 523 0.83 -2.99 36.96
CA ILE A 523 2.26 -2.90 36.68
C ILE A 523 3.12 -3.35 37.86
N GLY A 524 2.68 -3.17 39.11
CA GLY A 524 3.43 -3.62 40.29
C GLY A 524 3.67 -5.13 40.30
N ALA A 525 2.63 -5.94 40.05
CA ALA A 525 2.77 -7.39 39.95
C ALA A 525 3.58 -7.79 38.71
N GLY A 526 3.33 -7.14 37.57
CA GLY A 526 4.09 -7.39 36.35
C GLY A 526 5.59 -7.13 36.52
N SER A 527 5.96 -6.01 37.13
CA SER A 527 7.35 -5.66 37.44
C SER A 527 8.00 -6.68 38.38
N LEU A 528 7.27 -7.17 39.39
CA LEU A 528 7.75 -8.21 40.29
C LEU A 528 8.01 -9.52 39.52
N ILE A 529 7.06 -9.96 38.69
CA ILE A 529 7.22 -11.16 37.85
C ILE A 529 8.46 -11.02 36.96
N TRP A 530 8.59 -9.90 36.24
CA TRP A 530 9.73 -9.65 35.36
C TRP A 530 11.06 -9.68 36.11
N SER A 531 11.13 -9.01 37.27
CA SER A 531 12.31 -9.02 38.14
C SER A 531 12.71 -10.43 38.59
N ARG A 532 11.74 -11.30 38.94
CA ARG A 532 12.02 -12.70 39.32
C ARG A 532 12.50 -13.54 38.14
N ILE A 533 11.97 -13.33 36.93
CA ILE A 533 12.44 -14.00 35.71
C ILE A 533 13.90 -13.63 35.43
N VAL A 534 14.23 -12.34 35.51
CA VAL A 534 15.61 -11.86 35.32
C VAL A 534 16.55 -12.45 36.38
N ASP A 535 16.16 -12.43 37.65
CA ASP A 535 16.96 -13.00 38.75
C ASP A 535 17.17 -14.51 38.57
N ARG A 536 16.14 -15.24 38.10
CA ARG A 536 16.25 -16.66 37.79
C ARG A 536 17.29 -16.92 36.71
N LEU A 537 17.30 -16.15 35.62
CA LEU A 537 18.27 -16.32 34.53
C LEU A 537 19.67 -15.82 34.88
N GLU A 538 19.79 -14.78 35.70
CA GLU A 538 21.07 -14.36 36.24
C GLU A 538 21.71 -15.48 37.06
N ARG A 539 20.94 -16.13 37.95
CA ARG A 539 21.44 -17.24 38.78
C ARG A 539 21.70 -18.54 38.02
N THR A 540 20.93 -18.84 36.98
CA THR A 540 21.01 -20.13 36.27
C THR A 540 21.89 -20.09 35.01
N ALA A 541 21.89 -18.99 34.28
CA ALA A 541 22.59 -18.82 33.01
C ALA A 541 23.68 -17.73 33.05
N GLY A 542 23.78 -16.96 34.14
CA GLY A 542 24.75 -15.88 34.27
C GLY A 542 24.40 -14.65 33.43
N LEU A 543 23.13 -14.48 33.03
CA LEU A 543 22.69 -13.32 32.26
C LEU A 543 22.68 -12.05 33.11
N THR A 544 23.36 -11.02 32.62
CA THR A 544 23.54 -9.74 33.33
C THR A 544 22.73 -8.59 32.73
N HIS A 545 21.97 -8.86 31.66
CA HIS A 545 21.16 -7.87 30.96
C HIS A 545 19.95 -8.50 30.27
N THR A 546 18.99 -7.66 29.91
CA THR A 546 17.78 -8.01 29.15
C THR A 546 17.64 -7.11 27.92
N ILE A 547 17.04 -7.63 26.87
CA ILE A 547 16.72 -6.88 25.65
C ILE A 547 15.20 -6.69 25.58
N THR A 548 14.74 -5.49 25.25
CA THR A 548 13.30 -5.21 25.09
C THR A 548 12.92 -5.18 23.62
N SER A 549 11.85 -5.88 23.24
CA SER A 549 11.29 -5.81 21.88
C SER A 549 9.86 -5.28 21.88
N GLU A 550 9.60 -4.32 20.99
CA GLU A 550 8.27 -3.81 20.62
C GLU A 550 7.65 -4.62 19.47
N ARG A 551 8.37 -5.62 18.96
CA ARG A 551 7.97 -6.45 17.83
C ARG A 551 7.37 -7.76 18.33
N ASP A 552 6.30 -8.18 17.68
CA ASP A 552 5.53 -9.36 18.08
C ASP A 552 5.13 -10.21 16.86
N ILE A 553 4.05 -10.99 17.00
CA ILE A 553 3.51 -11.82 15.91
C ILE A 553 3.32 -11.04 14.61
N LEU A 554 2.91 -9.78 14.66
CA LEU A 554 2.64 -8.98 13.47
C LEU A 554 3.92 -8.78 12.64
N ASP A 555 5.03 -8.53 13.32
CA ASP A 555 6.36 -8.42 12.73
C ASP A 555 6.84 -9.78 12.19
N GLY A 556 6.56 -10.87 12.92
CA GLY A 556 6.81 -12.23 12.46
C GLY A 556 6.06 -12.60 11.17
N ILE A 557 4.79 -12.19 11.07
CA ILE A 557 3.96 -12.38 9.87
C ILE A 557 4.61 -11.65 8.69
N VAL A 558 4.96 -10.37 8.86
CA VAL A 558 5.61 -9.59 7.80
C VAL A 558 6.94 -10.22 7.36
N ARG A 559 7.80 -10.63 8.30
CA ARG A 559 9.08 -11.29 7.99
C ARG A 559 8.91 -12.64 7.30
N SER A 560 7.82 -13.36 7.54
CA SER A 560 7.54 -14.64 6.87
C SER A 560 7.16 -14.50 5.40
N VAL A 561 6.88 -13.27 4.94
CA VAL A 561 6.42 -12.96 3.58
C VAL A 561 7.45 -12.13 2.81
N ALA A 562 8.30 -11.39 3.52
CA ALA A 562 9.42 -10.61 2.99
C ALA A 562 10.43 -11.52 2.26
#